data_AF-A0A7Y3JRH8-F1
#
_entry.id   AF-A0A7Y3JRH8-F1
#
_cell.length_a   1.000
_cell.length_b   1.000
_cell.length_c   1.000
_cell.angle_alpha   90.00
_cell.angle_beta   90.00
_cell.angle_gamma   90.00
#
_symmetry.space_group_name_H-M   'P 1'
#
loop_
_entity.id
_entity.type
_entity.pdbx_description
1 polymer ?
#
loop_
_entity_poly.entity_id
_entity_poly.type
_entity_poly.pdbx_seq_one_letter_code
_entity_poly.pdbx_strand_id
1 'polypeptide(L)'
;MLHTVNSLLDPQDEARVRVVVLDSATNNILDEFDVGETGYDYYQGSIAVNAAGQVVIGYNRSGLDPATGKIGFYARAYKTLADGTLVETMAETLLKESLTNDYHNGSVDGQPAAGRQRWGDYSQVSVDPTQYDGFWVIGQFAREPNNAANGHPGGTGGTRWSTWIANIRAGAVPEPATWAMMLIGFGFVGAGMRRARSVTVSFG
;
A
#
# COMPACT_ATOMS: atom_id res chain seq x y z
N MET A 1 -13.50 3.80 -8.21
CA MET A 1 -12.77 4.58 -9.24
C MET A 1 -11.43 4.98 -8.66
N LEU A 2 -10.38 5.07 -9.49
CA LEU A 2 -9.02 5.34 -9.01
C LEU A 2 -8.27 6.23 -10.01
N HIS A 3 -7.68 7.34 -9.52
CA HIS A 3 -6.93 8.30 -10.35
C HIS A 3 -5.74 8.88 -9.61
N THR A 4 -4.68 9.21 -10.34
CA THR A 4 -3.60 10.04 -9.80
C THR A 4 -4.04 11.50 -9.79
N VAL A 5 -3.85 12.17 -8.66
CA VAL A 5 -4.19 13.58 -8.45
C VAL A 5 -3.00 14.32 -7.86
N ASN A 6 -2.93 15.63 -8.12
CA ASN A 6 -2.12 16.52 -7.31
C ASN A 6 -2.99 16.94 -6.11
N SER A 7 -2.62 16.50 -4.92
CA SER A 7 -3.47 16.70 -3.74
C SER A 7 -3.20 18.04 -3.09
N LEU A 8 -4.27 18.71 -2.65
CA LEU A 8 -4.18 19.96 -1.89
C LEU A 8 -4.20 19.71 -0.37
N LEU A 9 -4.04 18.45 0.06
CA LEU A 9 -4.08 18.05 1.46
C LEU A 9 -2.84 18.51 2.24
N ASP A 10 -1.74 18.77 1.55
CA ASP A 10 -0.52 19.35 2.10
C ASP A 10 0.03 20.43 1.16
N PRO A 11 0.98 21.28 1.61
CA PRO A 11 1.56 22.33 0.77
C PRO A 11 2.63 21.81 -0.20
N GLN A 12 2.89 20.50 -0.23
CA GLN A 12 3.83 19.89 -1.15
C GLN A 12 3.14 19.60 -2.49
N ASP A 13 3.85 19.83 -3.59
CA ASP A 13 3.37 19.52 -4.94
C ASP A 13 3.59 18.03 -5.23
N GLU A 14 2.85 17.17 -4.53
CA GLU A 14 3.02 15.72 -4.55
C GLU A 14 1.79 15.00 -5.12
N ALA A 15 2.07 13.97 -5.92
CA ALA A 15 1.04 13.10 -6.46
C ALA A 15 0.46 12.17 -5.38
N ARG A 16 -0.86 11.96 -5.42
CA ARG A 16 -1.60 10.97 -4.63
C ARG A 16 -2.39 10.04 -5.53
N VAL A 17 -2.75 8.87 -5.01
CA VAL A 17 -3.72 7.98 -5.65
C VAL A 17 -5.08 8.17 -4.98
N ARG A 18 -6.00 8.87 -5.65
CA ARG A 18 -7.36 9.10 -5.17
C ARG A 18 -8.23 7.88 -5.40
N VAL A 19 -8.94 7.47 -4.35
CA VAL A 19 -9.96 6.43 -4.38
C VAL A 19 -11.32 7.10 -4.21
N VAL A 20 -12.25 6.75 -5.11
CA VAL A 20 -13.65 7.17 -5.00
C VAL A 20 -14.53 5.94 -5.06
N VAL A 21 -15.38 5.75 -4.05
CA VAL A 21 -16.43 4.74 -4.03
C VAL A 21 -17.74 5.41 -4.39
N LEU A 22 -18.45 4.84 -5.35
CA LEU A 22 -19.72 5.35 -5.84
C LEU A 22 -20.81 4.30 -5.62
N ASP A 23 -22.00 4.75 -5.25
CA ASP A 23 -23.20 3.95 -5.34
C ASP A 23 -23.54 3.71 -6.82
N SER A 24 -23.62 2.44 -7.23
CA SER A 24 -23.81 2.08 -8.65
C SER A 24 -25.17 2.47 -9.23
N ALA A 25 -26.19 2.69 -8.40
CA ALA A 25 -27.54 3.03 -8.85
C ALA A 25 -27.74 4.55 -8.96
N THR A 26 -27.15 5.31 -8.04
CA THR A 26 -27.36 6.76 -7.89
C THR A 26 -26.16 7.60 -8.33
N ASN A 27 -24.98 7.00 -8.47
CA ASN A 27 -23.69 7.67 -8.66
C ASN A 27 -23.31 8.62 -7.52
N ASN A 28 -23.94 8.50 -6.34
CA ASN A 28 -23.54 9.25 -5.16
C ASN A 28 -22.17 8.77 -4.68
N ILE A 29 -21.31 9.70 -4.26
CA ILE A 29 -20.05 9.36 -3.60
C ILE A 29 -20.37 8.82 -2.21
N LEU A 30 -19.94 7.58 -1.96
CA LEU A 30 -20.04 6.92 -0.66
C LEU A 30 -18.77 7.14 0.16
N ASP A 31 -17.62 7.21 -0.51
CA ASP A 31 -16.32 7.42 0.12
C ASP A 31 -15.35 8.06 -0.88
N GLU A 32 -14.50 8.96 -0.39
CA GLU A 32 -13.44 9.61 -1.16
C GLU A 32 -12.24 9.89 -0.27
N PHE A 33 -11.08 9.36 -0.63
CA PHE A 33 -9.84 9.62 0.09
C PHE A 33 -8.62 9.48 -0.84
N ASP A 34 -7.51 10.09 -0.41
CA ASP A 34 -6.23 10.00 -1.08
C ASP A 34 -5.34 8.96 -0.39
N VAL A 35 -4.80 8.03 -1.16
CA VAL A 35 -3.68 7.18 -0.75
C VAL A 35 -2.39 7.96 -0.98
N GLY A 36 -1.70 8.21 0.11
CA GLY A 36 -0.34 8.74 0.14
C GLY A 36 -0.05 9.49 1.43
N GLU A 37 1.21 9.85 1.62
CA GLU A 37 1.71 10.63 2.75
C GLU A 37 2.69 11.69 2.26
N THR A 38 2.81 12.78 3.01
CA THR A 38 3.72 13.89 2.70
C THR A 38 5.18 13.41 2.61
N GLY A 39 5.90 13.88 1.60
CA GLY A 39 7.29 13.53 1.31
C GLY A 39 7.47 12.55 0.15
N TYR A 40 6.38 12.09 -0.48
CA TYR A 40 6.42 11.10 -1.54
C TYR A 40 5.36 11.34 -2.62
N ASP A 41 5.67 10.95 -3.85
CA ASP A 41 4.75 10.89 -4.99
C ASP A 41 4.19 9.48 -5.16
N TYR A 42 2.88 9.39 -5.40
CA TYR A 42 2.16 8.14 -5.65
C TYR A 42 1.53 8.15 -7.04
N TYR A 43 1.85 7.15 -7.85
CA TYR A 43 1.45 7.12 -9.27
C TYR A 43 1.25 5.69 -9.78
N GLN A 44 0.65 5.58 -10.97
CA GLN A 44 0.28 4.31 -11.59
C GLN A 44 -0.54 3.43 -10.63
N GLY A 45 -1.63 3.98 -10.10
CA GLY A 45 -2.49 3.19 -9.23
C GLY A 45 -3.35 2.18 -9.99
N SER A 46 -3.62 1.04 -9.39
CA SER A 46 -4.54 0.02 -9.87
C SER A 46 -5.31 -0.59 -8.70
N ILE A 47 -6.48 -1.14 -8.98
CA ILE A 47 -7.41 -1.62 -7.94
C ILE A 47 -8.14 -2.88 -8.39
N ALA A 48 -8.37 -3.81 -7.47
CA ALA A 48 -9.34 -4.88 -7.63
C ALA A 48 -10.13 -5.10 -6.35
N VAL A 49 -11.35 -5.60 -6.50
CA VAL A 49 -12.26 -5.94 -5.41
C VAL A 49 -12.71 -7.38 -5.61
N ASN A 50 -12.60 -8.22 -4.59
CA ASN A 50 -13.10 -9.59 -4.65
C ASN A 50 -14.55 -9.72 -4.14
N ALA A 51 -15.13 -10.91 -4.28
CA ALA A 51 -16.50 -11.19 -3.83
C ALA A 51 -16.68 -11.07 -2.29
N ALA A 52 -15.60 -11.13 -1.52
CA ALA A 52 -15.63 -10.92 -0.09
C ALA A 52 -15.62 -9.42 0.28
N GLY A 53 -15.58 -8.48 -0.67
CA GLY A 53 -15.46 -7.05 -0.41
C GLY A 53 -14.08 -6.64 0.12
N GLN A 54 -13.05 -7.47 -0.08
CA GLN A 54 -11.67 -7.05 0.12
C GLN A 54 -11.21 -6.29 -1.12
N VAL A 55 -10.45 -5.24 -0.89
CA VAL A 55 -9.95 -4.33 -1.92
C VAL A 55 -8.43 -4.30 -1.81
N VAL A 56 -7.73 -4.46 -2.92
CA VAL A 56 -6.27 -4.24 -2.97
C VAL A 56 -5.99 -3.13 -3.96
N ILE A 57 -5.16 -2.18 -3.54
CA ILE A 57 -4.71 -1.04 -4.34
C ILE A 57 -3.19 -1.13 -4.47
N GLY A 58 -2.70 -1.23 -5.71
CA GLY A 58 -1.27 -1.28 -6.03
C GLY A 58 -0.82 -0.01 -6.75
N TYR A 59 0.38 0.50 -6.45
CA TYR A 59 0.89 1.75 -7.01
C TYR A 59 2.41 1.81 -6.91
N ASN A 60 3.00 2.72 -7.68
CA ASN A 60 4.36 3.15 -7.47
C ASN A 60 4.43 4.32 -6.48
N ARG A 61 5.51 4.34 -5.69
CA ARG A 61 5.87 5.45 -4.80
C ARG A 61 7.32 5.85 -5.04
N SER A 62 7.63 7.14 -5.02
CA SER A 62 8.99 7.69 -4.93
C SER A 62 9.02 8.92 -4.04
N GLY A 63 10.19 9.36 -3.60
CA GLY A 63 10.35 10.57 -2.80
C GLY A 63 11.80 10.99 -2.70
N LEU A 64 12.06 12.05 -1.94
CA LEU A 64 13.40 12.62 -1.78
C LEU A 64 14.17 12.05 -0.58
N ASP A 65 13.51 11.25 0.27
CA ASP A 65 14.18 10.62 1.41
C ASP A 65 15.28 9.64 0.93
N PRO A 66 16.52 9.74 1.43
CA PRO A 66 17.63 8.90 0.96
C PRO A 66 17.51 7.43 1.36
N ALA A 67 16.73 7.10 2.39
CA ALA A 67 16.50 5.75 2.88
C ALA A 67 15.25 5.10 2.27
N THR A 68 14.19 5.87 2.04
CA THR A 68 12.87 5.33 1.66
C THR A 68 12.27 5.94 0.38
N GLY A 69 12.94 6.93 -0.22
CA GLY A 69 12.47 7.66 -1.38
C GLY A 69 12.71 6.98 -2.73
N LYS A 70 13.47 5.87 -2.76
CA LYS A 70 13.63 5.09 -3.99
C LYS A 70 12.27 4.70 -4.56
N ILE A 71 12.18 4.73 -5.90
CA ILE A 71 11.02 4.22 -6.62
C ILE A 71 10.77 2.79 -6.14
N GLY A 72 9.55 2.48 -5.72
CA GLY A 72 9.14 1.11 -5.42
C GLY A 72 7.74 0.83 -5.90
N PHE A 73 7.41 -0.46 -6.01
CA PHE A 73 6.05 -0.94 -6.18
C PHE A 73 5.50 -1.35 -4.80
N TYR A 74 4.34 -0.82 -4.47
CA TYR A 74 3.71 -0.93 -3.16
C TYR A 74 2.25 -1.36 -3.31
N ALA A 75 1.67 -1.84 -2.22
CA ALA A 75 0.25 -2.05 -2.12
C ALA A 75 -0.31 -1.75 -0.73
N ARG A 76 -1.60 -1.45 -0.68
CA ARG A 76 -2.45 -1.40 0.53
C ARG A 76 -3.67 -2.29 0.31
N ALA A 77 -4.29 -2.75 1.40
CA ALA A 77 -5.54 -3.49 1.34
C ALA A 77 -6.60 -2.87 2.25
N TYR A 78 -7.85 -2.96 1.83
CA TYR A 78 -9.02 -2.43 2.51
C TYR A 78 -10.13 -3.47 2.54
N LYS A 79 -11.14 -3.21 3.38
CA LYS A 79 -12.40 -3.93 3.42
C LYS A 79 -13.54 -2.94 3.20
N THR A 80 -14.48 -3.31 2.33
CA THR A 80 -15.73 -2.57 2.15
C THR A 80 -16.68 -2.86 3.31
N LEU A 81 -17.14 -1.80 4.00
CA LEU A 81 -18.14 -1.86 5.06
C LEU A 81 -19.56 -1.88 4.48
N ALA A 82 -20.55 -2.13 5.34
CA ALA A 82 -21.95 -2.24 4.93
C ALA A 82 -22.53 -0.95 4.36
N ASP A 83 -21.98 0.21 4.72
CA ASP A 83 -22.35 1.52 4.19
C ASP A 83 -21.60 1.89 2.89
N GLY A 84 -20.71 1.02 2.41
CA GLY A 84 -19.91 1.20 1.20
C GLY A 84 -18.55 1.88 1.43
N THR A 85 -18.26 2.36 2.64
CA THR A 85 -16.95 2.96 2.95
C THR A 85 -15.84 1.90 3.01
N LEU A 86 -14.59 2.33 2.82
CA LEU A 86 -13.43 1.45 2.89
C LEU A 86 -12.68 1.65 4.21
N VAL A 87 -12.38 0.55 4.90
CA VAL A 87 -11.49 0.54 6.07
C VAL A 87 -10.17 -0.14 5.74
N GLU A 88 -9.04 0.49 6.08
CA GLU A 88 -7.72 -0.10 5.84
C GLU A 88 -7.55 -1.39 6.66
N THR A 89 -7.02 -2.43 6.00
CA THR A 89 -6.78 -3.76 6.59
C THR A 89 -5.33 -4.20 6.48
N MET A 90 -4.60 -3.63 5.51
CA MET A 90 -3.17 -3.82 5.37
C MET A 90 -2.56 -2.46 5.08
N ALA A 91 -1.68 -2.03 5.99
CA ALA A 91 -0.84 -0.86 5.81
C ALA A 91 0.02 -0.99 4.55
N GLU A 92 0.60 0.13 4.14
CA GLU A 92 1.47 0.17 2.98
C GLU A 92 2.60 -0.86 3.08
N THR A 93 2.68 -1.71 2.07
CA THR A 93 3.64 -2.79 2.01
C THR A 93 4.50 -2.63 0.76
N LEU A 94 5.82 -2.57 0.96
CA LEU A 94 6.80 -2.61 -0.13
C LEU A 94 6.80 -4.00 -0.77
N LEU A 95 6.46 -4.07 -2.04
CA LEU A 95 6.50 -5.31 -2.82
C LEU A 95 7.83 -5.47 -3.57
N LYS A 96 8.34 -4.37 -4.12
CA LYS A 96 9.62 -4.35 -4.83
C LYS A 96 10.24 -2.96 -4.84
N GLU A 97 11.43 -2.84 -4.24
CA GLU A 97 12.26 -1.64 -4.37
C GLU A 97 13.02 -1.65 -5.71
N SER A 98 13.18 -0.48 -6.32
CA SER A 98 14.06 -0.27 -7.46
C SER A 98 15.52 -0.50 -7.11
N LEU A 99 16.28 -0.94 -8.11
CA LEU A 99 17.71 -1.25 -7.99
C LEU A 99 18.61 -0.04 -8.29
N THR A 100 17.99 1.12 -8.57
CA THR A 100 18.65 2.41 -8.70
C THR A 100 17.91 3.44 -7.85
N ASN A 101 18.65 4.40 -7.31
CA ASN A 101 18.13 5.59 -6.63
C ASN A 101 18.16 6.84 -7.53
N ASP A 102 18.72 6.73 -8.74
CA ASP A 102 18.86 7.81 -9.72
C ASP A 102 18.34 7.33 -11.08
N TYR A 103 17.01 7.21 -11.20
CA TYR A 103 16.41 6.78 -12.46
C TYR A 103 16.25 7.97 -13.42
N HIS A 104 16.94 7.90 -14.55
CA HIS A 104 16.79 8.82 -15.67
C HIS A 104 16.37 8.05 -16.93
N ASN A 105 15.19 8.36 -17.45
CA ASN A 105 14.71 7.81 -18.71
C ASN A 105 15.58 8.32 -19.87
N GLY A 106 16.22 7.40 -20.58
CA GLY A 106 16.98 7.71 -21.79
C GLY A 106 18.32 8.43 -21.55
N SER A 107 18.71 8.64 -20.29
CA SER A 107 20.06 9.11 -19.95
C SER A 107 20.95 7.93 -19.58
N VAL A 108 22.24 8.05 -19.86
CA VAL A 108 23.23 7.08 -19.41
C VAL A 108 23.60 7.36 -17.96
N ASP A 109 24.08 6.33 -17.29
CA ASP A 109 24.49 6.40 -15.88
C ASP A 109 25.41 7.60 -15.59
N GLY A 110 25.10 8.31 -14.51
CA GLY A 110 25.82 9.51 -14.08
C GLY A 110 25.62 10.76 -14.95
N GLN A 111 24.75 10.72 -15.95
CA GLN A 111 24.38 11.91 -16.73
C GLN A 111 23.03 12.49 -16.27
N PRO A 112 22.83 13.81 -16.40
CA PRO A 112 21.55 14.44 -16.07
C PRO A 112 20.38 13.84 -16.86
N ALA A 113 19.18 13.87 -16.30
CA ALA A 113 17.97 13.53 -17.03
C ALA A 113 17.78 14.46 -18.24
N ALA A 114 17.45 13.88 -19.40
CA ALA A 114 17.22 14.60 -20.64
C ALA A 114 15.84 14.30 -21.21
N GLY A 115 15.11 15.34 -21.63
CA GLY A 115 13.78 15.21 -22.22
C GLY A 115 12.72 14.69 -21.23
N ARG A 116 11.60 14.22 -21.78
CA ARG A 116 10.46 13.71 -20.99
C ARG A 116 10.83 12.42 -20.25
N GLN A 117 10.70 12.47 -18.94
CA GLN A 117 10.97 11.32 -18.07
C GLN A 117 9.74 10.40 -17.99
N ARG A 118 9.95 9.11 -18.29
CA ARG A 118 8.93 8.06 -18.13
C ARG A 118 9.10 7.40 -16.76
N TRP A 119 8.11 7.58 -15.89
CA TRP A 119 8.11 7.08 -14.51
C TRP A 119 7.32 5.78 -14.34
N GLY A 120 7.50 4.85 -15.29
CA GLY A 120 6.70 3.62 -15.39
C GLY A 120 5.39 3.83 -16.14
N ASP A 121 4.76 2.73 -16.53
CA ASP A 121 3.58 2.68 -17.40
C ASP A 121 2.44 1.84 -16.87
N TYR A 122 2.74 0.84 -16.03
CA TYR A 122 1.78 -0.21 -15.73
C TYR A 122 1.75 -0.55 -14.24
N SER A 123 0.52 -0.66 -13.75
CA SER A 123 0.16 -1.29 -12.50
C SER A 123 -1.14 -2.04 -12.74
N GLN A 124 -1.24 -3.25 -12.21
CA GLN A 124 -2.45 -4.05 -12.30
C GLN A 124 -2.64 -4.84 -11.01
N VAL A 125 -3.84 -4.78 -10.47
CA VAL A 125 -4.32 -5.70 -9.44
C VAL A 125 -5.42 -6.55 -10.06
N SER A 126 -5.42 -7.85 -9.76
CA SER A 126 -6.49 -8.77 -10.14
C SER A 126 -6.78 -9.75 -9.01
N VAL A 127 -8.02 -10.23 -8.92
CA VAL A 127 -8.40 -11.26 -7.95
C VAL A 127 -7.75 -12.58 -8.33
N ASP A 128 -7.22 -13.31 -7.36
CA ASP A 128 -6.73 -14.67 -7.56
C ASP A 128 -7.93 -15.61 -7.79
N PRO A 129 -8.06 -16.28 -8.96
CA PRO A 129 -9.19 -17.15 -9.24
C PRO A 129 -9.19 -18.44 -8.38
N THR A 130 -8.08 -18.73 -7.70
CA THR A 130 -7.90 -19.96 -6.91
C THR A 130 -7.94 -19.72 -5.40
N GLN A 131 -7.85 -18.46 -4.95
CA GLN A 131 -7.85 -18.09 -3.53
C GLN A 131 -8.82 -16.94 -3.29
N TYR A 132 -9.81 -17.16 -2.42
CA TYR A 132 -10.89 -16.20 -2.21
C TYR A 132 -10.41 -14.86 -1.65
N ASP A 133 -9.33 -14.84 -0.87
CA ASP A 133 -8.70 -13.66 -0.26
C ASP A 133 -7.40 -13.23 -0.96
N GLY A 134 -7.06 -13.88 -2.08
CA GLY A 134 -5.82 -13.65 -2.82
C GLY A 134 -5.99 -12.63 -3.94
N PHE A 135 -4.92 -11.89 -4.20
CA PHE A 135 -4.80 -10.93 -5.28
C PHE A 135 -3.44 -11.07 -5.96
N TRP A 136 -3.43 -11.08 -7.29
CA TRP A 136 -2.21 -10.91 -8.08
C TRP A 136 -1.98 -9.42 -8.32
N VAL A 137 -0.81 -8.95 -7.93
CA VAL A 137 -0.36 -7.57 -8.14
C VAL A 137 0.85 -7.56 -9.07
N ILE A 138 0.75 -6.72 -10.10
CA ILE A 138 1.76 -6.56 -11.14
C ILE A 138 2.12 -5.09 -11.18
N GLY A 139 3.40 -4.77 -11.09
CA GLY A 139 3.88 -3.40 -11.12
C GLY A 139 5.28 -3.31 -11.69
N GLN A 140 5.80 -2.10 -11.81
CA GLN A 140 7.12 -1.87 -12.38
C GLN A 140 8.09 -1.30 -11.36
N PHE A 141 9.37 -1.59 -11.56
CA PHE A 141 10.48 -1.02 -10.80
C PHE A 141 11.62 -0.65 -11.74
N ALA A 142 12.40 0.35 -11.35
CA ALA A 142 13.59 0.76 -12.07
C ALA A 142 14.75 -0.21 -11.76
N ARG A 143 15.38 -0.71 -12.82
CA ARG A 143 16.57 -1.55 -12.76
C ARG A 143 17.83 -0.70 -12.69
N GLU A 144 18.90 -1.35 -12.25
CA GLU A 144 20.27 -0.91 -12.41
C GLU A 144 20.57 -0.49 -13.87
N PRO A 145 21.45 0.51 -14.08
CA PRO A 145 21.91 0.91 -15.41
C PRO A 145 22.41 -0.30 -16.23
N ASN A 146 22.06 -0.38 -17.51
CA ASN A 146 22.48 -1.51 -18.36
C ASN A 146 23.94 -1.39 -18.84
N ASN A 147 24.90 -1.26 -17.94
CA ASN A 147 26.33 -1.20 -18.26
C ASN A 147 27.06 -2.52 -17.92
N ALA A 148 28.32 -2.62 -18.34
CA ALA A 148 29.14 -3.80 -18.07
C ALA A 148 29.39 -4.01 -16.56
N ALA A 149 29.47 -2.94 -15.76
CA ALA A 149 29.65 -3.04 -14.31
C ALA A 149 28.48 -3.74 -13.62
N ASN A 150 27.27 -3.61 -14.17
CA ASN A 150 26.05 -4.26 -13.69
C ASN A 150 25.77 -5.60 -14.40
N GLY A 151 26.75 -6.19 -15.08
CA GLY A 151 26.59 -7.51 -15.73
C GLY A 151 25.87 -7.46 -17.08
N HIS A 152 25.90 -6.31 -17.77
CA HIS A 152 25.31 -6.14 -19.10
C HIS A 152 26.37 -5.71 -20.13
N PRO A 153 27.26 -6.63 -20.57
CA PRO A 153 28.25 -6.33 -21.61
C PRO A 153 27.58 -5.81 -22.89
N GLY A 154 28.06 -4.69 -23.42
CA GLY A 154 27.53 -4.07 -24.63
C GLY A 154 26.23 -3.26 -24.45
N GLY A 155 25.74 -3.11 -23.23
CA GLY A 155 24.59 -2.24 -22.96
C GLY A 155 24.93 -0.75 -23.00
N THR A 156 23.90 0.07 -23.10
CA THR A 156 23.98 1.51 -23.37
C THR A 156 24.29 2.36 -22.13
N GLY A 157 24.32 1.76 -20.94
CA GLY A 157 24.42 2.45 -19.65
C GLY A 157 23.13 3.13 -19.18
N GLY A 158 22.00 2.96 -19.88
CA GLY A 158 20.73 3.56 -19.46
C GLY A 158 20.00 2.72 -18.40
N THR A 159 19.28 3.38 -17.51
CA THR A 159 18.33 2.69 -16.61
C THR A 159 17.09 2.25 -17.36
N ARG A 160 16.42 1.21 -16.87
CA ARG A 160 15.28 0.57 -17.56
C ARG A 160 14.22 0.12 -16.58
N TRP A 161 12.98 0.04 -17.04
CA TRP A 161 11.91 -0.54 -16.26
C TRP A 161 11.88 -2.07 -16.40
N SER A 162 11.53 -2.75 -15.32
CA SER A 162 11.22 -4.17 -15.28
C SER A 162 9.90 -4.39 -14.54
N THR A 163 9.28 -5.53 -14.76
CA THR A 163 8.03 -5.91 -14.09
C THR A 163 8.31 -6.80 -12.89
N TRP A 164 7.52 -6.63 -11.84
CA TRP A 164 7.45 -7.51 -10.69
C TRP A 164 6.02 -8.03 -10.52
N ILE A 165 5.90 -9.28 -10.09
CA ILE A 165 4.61 -9.92 -9.80
C ILE A 165 4.68 -10.45 -8.37
N ALA A 166 3.67 -10.11 -7.57
CA ALA A 166 3.50 -10.67 -6.24
C ALA A 166 2.05 -11.14 -6.04
N ASN A 167 1.87 -12.00 -5.05
CA ASN A 167 0.55 -12.39 -4.55
C ASN A 167 0.35 -11.75 -3.17
N ILE A 168 -0.79 -11.10 -2.97
CA ILE A 168 -1.18 -10.48 -1.70
C ILE A 168 -2.40 -11.22 -1.19
N ARG A 169 -2.38 -11.56 0.10
CA ARG A 169 -3.58 -12.01 0.81
C ARG A 169 -4.13 -10.84 1.61
N ALA A 170 -5.32 -10.37 1.24
CA ALA A 170 -6.01 -9.28 1.94
C ALA A 170 -6.66 -9.75 3.27
N GLY A 171 -6.07 -10.78 3.91
CA GLY A 171 -6.62 -11.49 5.05
C GLY A 171 -7.08 -10.55 6.15
N ALA A 172 -8.28 -10.82 6.68
CA ALA A 172 -8.93 -9.99 7.68
C ALA A 172 -7.96 -9.65 8.82
N VAL A 173 -7.83 -8.36 9.11
CA VAL A 173 -7.24 -7.83 10.36
C VAL A 173 -7.77 -8.66 11.52
N PRO A 174 -6.95 -8.99 12.54
CA PRO A 174 -7.46 -9.56 13.78
C PRO A 174 -8.65 -8.73 14.25
N GLU A 175 -9.84 -9.32 14.23
CA GLU A 175 -11.07 -8.59 14.50
C GLU A 175 -10.97 -7.86 15.86
N PRO A 176 -11.68 -6.72 16.04
CA PRO A 176 -11.89 -6.07 17.33
C PRO A 176 -12.30 -7.01 18.48
N ALA A 177 -12.73 -8.24 18.16
CA ALA A 177 -12.86 -9.35 19.07
C ALA A 177 -11.59 -9.63 19.89
N THR A 178 -10.37 -9.34 19.41
CA THR A 178 -9.14 -9.53 20.20
C THR A 178 -9.15 -8.61 21.42
N TRP A 179 -9.52 -7.34 21.23
CA TRP A 179 -9.62 -6.39 22.35
C TRP A 179 -10.86 -6.66 23.19
N ALA A 180 -11.98 -7.07 22.60
CA ALA A 180 -13.16 -7.50 23.37
C ALA A 180 -12.87 -8.73 24.23
N MET A 181 -12.15 -9.73 23.71
CA MET A 181 -11.74 -10.93 24.45
C MET A 181 -10.66 -10.62 25.48
N MET A 182 -9.76 -9.66 25.21
CA MET A 182 -8.85 -9.12 26.23
C MET A 182 -9.60 -8.40 27.33
N LEU A 183 -10.57 -7.53 27.01
CA LEU A 183 -11.40 -6.81 27.98
C LEU A 183 -12.28 -7.76 28.80
N ILE A 184 -12.87 -8.77 28.16
CA ILE A 184 -13.63 -9.83 28.82
C ILE A 184 -12.69 -10.65 29.72
N GLY A 185 -11.53 -11.06 29.21
CA GLY A 185 -10.53 -11.82 29.98
C GLY A 185 -10.02 -11.07 31.20
N PHE A 186 -9.62 -9.81 31.04
CA PHE A 186 -9.21 -8.93 32.15
C PHE A 186 -10.38 -8.63 33.10
N GLY A 187 -11.60 -8.48 32.58
CA GLY A 187 -12.81 -8.32 33.38
C GLY A 187 -13.09 -9.53 34.27
N PHE A 188 -12.97 -10.75 33.74
CA PHE A 188 -13.14 -11.99 34.51
C PHE A 188 -12.06 -12.17 35.58
N VAL A 189 -10.79 -11.91 35.26
CA VAL A 189 -9.68 -11.99 36.23
C VAL A 189 -9.87 -10.97 37.35
N GLY A 190 -10.19 -9.72 37.02
CA GLY A 190 -10.46 -8.67 38.00
C GLY A 190 -11.66 -8.99 38.91
N ALA A 191 -12.74 -9.56 38.36
CA ALA A 191 -13.89 -10.01 39.13
C ALA A 191 -13.54 -11.17 40.08
N GLY A 192 -12.74 -12.13 39.63
CA GLY A 192 -12.26 -13.25 40.45
C GLY A 192 -11.38 -12.79 41.63
N MET A 193 -10.44 -11.89 41.39
CA MET A 193 -9.58 -11.32 42.43
C MET A 193 -10.37 -10.50 43.46
N ARG A 194 -11.42 -9.78 43.03
CA ARG A 194 -12.29 -9.01 43.92
C ARG A 194 -13.10 -9.93 44.85
N ARG A 195 -13.57 -11.08 44.37
CA ARG A 195 -14.36 -12.04 45.15
C ARG A 195 -13.53 -12.78 46.21
N ALA A 196 -12.23 -12.93 46.00
CA ALA A 196 -11.34 -13.65 46.94
C ALA A 196 -10.90 -12.82 48.17
N ARG A 197 -11.17 -11.50 48.21
CA ARG A 197 -10.78 -10.63 49.33
C ARG A 197 -11.93 -10.44 50.33
N SER A 198 -12.25 -11.47 51.13
CA SER A 198 -12.87 -11.25 52.44
C SER A 198 -11.83 -11.51 53.53
N VAL A 199 -11.11 -10.47 53.94
CA VAL A 199 -10.22 -10.56 55.10
C VAL A 199 -11.06 -10.24 56.33
N THR A 200 -11.46 -11.29 57.06
CA THR A 200 -12.05 -11.13 58.39
C THR A 200 -10.93 -10.75 59.35
N VAL A 201 -10.88 -9.47 59.75
CA VAL A 201 -9.99 -9.01 60.81
C VAL A 201 -10.70 -9.24 62.15
N SER A 202 -10.16 -10.13 62.97
CA SER A 202 -10.57 -10.31 64.37
C SER A 202 -9.64 -9.48 65.25
N PHE A 203 -10.21 -8.56 66.03
CA PHE A 203 -9.48 -7.87 67.10
C PHE A 203 -9.60 -8.71 68.37
N GLY A 204 -8.45 -9.05 68.95
CA GLY A 204 -8.33 -9.64 70.29
C GLY A 204 -7.70 -8.63 71.24
#